data_AF-A0A9R1UWW4-F1
#
_entry.id   AF-A0A9R1UWW4-F1
#
_cell.length_a   1.000
_cell.length_b   1.000
_cell.length_c   1.000
_cell.angle_alpha   90.00
_cell.angle_beta   90.00
_cell.angle_gamma   90.00
#
_symmetry.space_group_name_H-M   'P 1'
#
loop_
_entity.id
_entity.type
_entity.pdbx_description
1 polymer ?
#
loop_
_entity_poly.entity_id
_entity_poly.type
_entity_poly.pdbx_seq_one_letter_code
_entity_poly.pdbx_strand_id
1 'polypeptide(L)'
;MTTTTVSTGTTTTTTTTATAATAASATGGNGTRGLRNQTQVPPWVLVMINIQYNGCMIHSNAKDNKLDRFCIDCGASFCNKCSSNHHGHKSIKIRRYVYHDVINRPDAQKHFDCSGIQGYVTNRAKVLFLKQRRDDQQPVKEQHQNTRSHNCIICKRSLPDSRYCSIQCKVSAMYNTGNMEEAGVDNNVSRKKGEELEKNLYDAMEAQAPTKLMASKRKRLRKGFPHKAPLF
;
A
#
# COMPACT_ATOMS: atom_id res chain seq x y z
N MET A 1 21.83 -43.18 -56.76
CA MET A 1 22.07 -42.43 -58.02
C MET A 1 21.14 -41.22 -57.94
N THR A 2 21.57 -39.96 -57.93
CA THR A 2 22.89 -39.28 -58.11
C THR A 2 23.01 -38.13 -57.08
N THR A 3 24.15 -37.88 -56.41
CA THR A 3 25.15 -36.81 -56.74
C THR A 3 24.55 -35.54 -57.37
N THR A 4 24.75 -34.32 -56.83
CA THR A 4 25.88 -33.39 -57.10
C THR A 4 25.66 -32.11 -56.23
N THR A 5 26.35 -31.84 -55.11
CA THR A 5 27.62 -31.08 -54.89
C THR A 5 27.68 -29.57 -55.22
N VAL A 6 27.99 -28.74 -54.19
CA VAL A 6 29.01 -27.62 -54.19
C VAL A 6 28.63 -26.32 -54.99
N SER A 7 29.03 -25.07 -54.68
CA SER A 7 30.17 -24.53 -53.90
C SER A 7 29.95 -23.21 -53.12
N THR A 8 31.01 -22.85 -52.38
CA THR A 8 31.40 -21.61 -51.67
C THR A 8 31.28 -20.27 -52.43
N GLY A 9 31.19 -19.17 -51.66
CA GLY A 9 31.65 -17.82 -52.05
C GLY A 9 32.27 -17.06 -50.86
N THR A 10 33.38 -16.34 -51.05
CA THR A 10 34.14 -15.67 -49.97
C THR A 10 34.87 -14.43 -50.52
N THR A 11 34.81 -13.29 -49.84
CA THR A 11 35.46 -12.02 -50.28
C THR A 11 35.86 -11.11 -49.12
N THR A 12 36.88 -10.28 -49.36
CA THR A 12 37.54 -9.37 -48.39
C THR A 12 37.75 -7.97 -49.04
N THR A 13 38.18 -6.88 -48.38
CA THR A 13 38.75 -6.76 -47.04
C THR A 13 37.98 -5.74 -46.16
N THR A 14 38.28 -4.45 -45.97
CA THR A 14 39.39 -3.55 -46.35
C THR A 14 39.52 -2.45 -45.30
N THR A 15 40.75 -2.02 -44.99
CA THR A 15 41.04 -1.08 -43.89
C THR A 15 41.23 0.35 -44.38
N THR A 16 40.72 1.33 -43.62
CA THR A 16 41.16 2.75 -43.72
C THR A 16 41.11 3.43 -42.35
N THR A 17 42.19 4.14 -42.01
CA THR A 17 42.35 4.92 -40.77
C THR A 17 42.23 6.42 -41.04
N ALA A 18 41.72 7.19 -40.08
CA ALA A 18 41.82 8.65 -40.06
C ALA A 18 42.01 9.16 -38.62
N THR A 19 42.83 10.20 -38.44
CA THR A 19 43.26 10.73 -37.13
C THR A 19 43.29 12.25 -37.10
N ALA A 20 42.54 12.88 -36.19
CA ALA A 20 42.67 14.28 -35.71
C ALA A 20 41.46 14.61 -34.81
N ALA A 21 41.45 15.64 -33.95
CA ALA A 21 42.52 16.27 -33.16
C ALA A 21 41.87 17.11 -32.03
N THR A 22 42.64 17.41 -30.98
CA THR A 22 42.22 18.07 -29.74
C THR A 22 41.56 19.45 -29.88
N ALA A 23 40.52 19.70 -29.08
CA ALA A 23 40.19 21.03 -28.52
C ALA A 23 39.74 20.87 -27.06
N ALA A 24 39.98 21.87 -26.20
CA ALA A 24 39.78 21.78 -24.76
C ALA A 24 39.28 23.11 -24.15
N SER A 25 38.97 23.10 -22.85
CA SER A 25 38.46 24.20 -22.00
C SER A 25 36.92 24.33 -21.94
N ALA A 26 36.29 24.72 -20.82
CA ALA A 26 36.74 24.75 -19.41
C ALA A 26 35.55 25.02 -18.46
N THR A 27 35.77 24.79 -17.17
CA THR A 27 34.97 25.34 -16.03
C THR A 27 33.57 24.74 -15.82
N GLY A 28 33.08 24.78 -14.58
CA GLY A 28 31.71 24.38 -14.22
C GLY A 28 31.64 23.23 -13.20
N GLY A 29 32.22 23.41 -12.03
CA GLY A 29 32.11 22.41 -10.96
C GLY A 29 30.70 22.38 -10.36
N ASN A 30 30.10 21.19 -10.27
CA ASN A 30 29.05 20.94 -9.29
C ASN A 30 29.20 19.51 -8.77
N GLY A 31 29.45 19.37 -7.47
CA GLY A 31 29.70 18.07 -6.86
C GLY A 31 28.43 17.22 -6.89
N THR A 32 28.47 16.08 -7.59
CA THR A 32 27.42 15.06 -7.56
C THR A 32 27.38 14.41 -6.18
N ARG A 33 26.82 15.13 -5.20
CA ARG A 33 26.45 14.62 -3.88
C ARG A 33 25.71 13.31 -4.10
N GLY A 34 26.29 12.22 -3.57
CA GLY A 34 25.86 10.85 -3.90
C GLY A 34 24.36 10.70 -3.80
N LEU A 35 23.76 10.09 -4.82
CA LEU A 35 22.31 10.02 -5.01
C LEU A 35 21.66 9.38 -3.78
N ARG A 36 21.17 10.22 -2.87
CA ARG A 36 20.57 9.78 -1.61
C ARG A 36 19.37 8.93 -1.97
N ASN A 37 19.40 7.65 -1.61
CA ASN A 37 18.29 6.73 -1.77
C ASN A 37 17.13 7.13 -0.84
N GLN A 38 16.45 8.23 -1.19
CA GLN A 38 15.15 8.57 -0.65
C GLN A 38 14.23 7.39 -0.98
N THR A 39 13.88 6.62 0.05
CA THR A 39 13.06 5.42 -0.10
C THR A 39 11.63 5.83 -0.41
N GLN A 40 11.37 6.20 -1.66
CA GLN A 40 10.04 6.51 -2.15
C GLN A 40 9.14 5.31 -1.88
N VAL A 41 8.01 5.54 -1.21
CA VAL A 41 6.99 4.52 -0.98
C VAL A 41 6.49 4.07 -2.35
N PRO A 42 6.60 2.78 -2.72
CA PRO A 42 6.14 2.32 -4.02
C PRO A 42 4.63 2.61 -4.18
N PRO A 43 4.15 3.18 -5.30
CA PRO A 43 2.76 3.62 -5.42
C PRO A 43 1.72 2.52 -5.12
N TRP A 44 2.01 1.27 -5.46
CA TRP A 44 1.14 0.12 -5.15
C TRP A 44 0.91 -0.06 -3.63
N VAL A 45 1.84 0.36 -2.76
CA VAL A 45 1.68 0.27 -1.30
C VAL A 45 0.64 1.26 -0.80
N LEU A 46 0.61 2.49 -1.33
CA LEU A 46 -0.45 3.46 -1.05
C LEU A 46 -1.83 2.89 -1.41
N VAL A 47 -1.94 2.32 -2.61
CA VAL A 47 -3.20 1.79 -3.13
C VAL A 47 -3.62 0.55 -2.34
N MET A 48 -2.69 -0.36 -2.04
CA MET A 48 -2.92 -1.53 -1.19
C MET A 48 -3.45 -1.13 0.19
N ILE A 49 -2.87 -0.09 0.82
CA ILE A 49 -3.33 0.40 2.12
C ILE A 49 -4.74 1.00 2.01
N ASN A 50 -5.05 1.81 1.00
CA ASN A 50 -6.31 2.57 0.98
C ASN A 50 -7.52 1.75 0.52
N ILE A 51 -7.34 0.75 -0.35
CA ILE A 51 -8.40 -0.15 -0.84
C ILE A 51 -9.16 -0.86 0.30
N GLN A 52 -10.40 -1.29 0.00
CA GLN A 52 -11.27 -2.07 0.87
C GLN A 52 -11.35 -3.54 0.41
N TYR A 53 -11.09 -4.48 1.33
CA TYR A 53 -11.04 -5.93 1.05
C TYR A 53 -12.37 -6.63 1.40
N ASN A 54 -13.46 -6.11 0.83
CA ASN A 54 -14.83 -6.55 1.12
C ASN A 54 -15.27 -7.70 0.20
N GLY A 55 -15.78 -7.41 -1.00
CA GLY A 55 -16.32 -8.41 -1.93
C GLY A 55 -16.30 -7.94 -3.38
N CYS A 56 -16.19 -8.90 -4.31
CA CYS A 56 -16.09 -8.64 -5.74
C CYS A 56 -17.46 -8.32 -6.34
N MET A 57 -17.58 -7.17 -7.03
CA MET A 57 -18.82 -6.77 -7.69
C MET A 57 -19.20 -7.68 -8.86
N ILE A 58 -18.21 -8.11 -9.66
CA ILE A 58 -18.40 -9.02 -10.80
C ILE A 58 -18.96 -10.38 -10.34
N HIS A 59 -18.41 -10.90 -9.24
CA HIS A 59 -18.76 -12.21 -8.69
C HIS A 59 -19.66 -12.11 -7.46
N SER A 60 -20.48 -11.06 -7.36
CA SER A 60 -21.26 -10.72 -6.15
C SER A 60 -22.09 -11.88 -5.58
N ASN A 61 -22.71 -12.69 -6.45
CA ASN A 61 -23.52 -13.84 -6.07
C ASN A 61 -22.72 -15.12 -5.68
N ALA A 62 -21.39 -15.12 -5.82
CA ALA A 62 -20.57 -16.30 -5.53
C ALA A 62 -20.21 -16.42 -4.05
N LYS A 63 -20.17 -17.66 -3.51
CA LYS A 63 -19.76 -17.93 -2.12
C LYS A 63 -18.27 -17.61 -1.86
N ASP A 64 -17.43 -17.59 -2.90
CA ASP A 64 -16.00 -17.22 -2.83
C ASP A 64 -15.70 -15.81 -3.40
N ASN A 65 -16.68 -14.89 -3.33
CA ASN A 65 -16.57 -13.52 -3.87
C ASN A 65 -15.56 -12.60 -3.15
N LYS A 66 -14.98 -13.01 -2.02
CA LYS A 66 -14.12 -12.16 -1.18
C LYS A 66 -12.89 -11.66 -1.95
N LEU A 67 -12.63 -10.36 -1.84
CA LEU A 67 -11.38 -9.74 -2.32
C LEU A 67 -10.25 -10.05 -1.32
N ASP A 68 -9.66 -11.25 -1.42
CA ASP A 68 -8.62 -11.74 -0.49
C ASP A 68 -7.17 -11.64 -1.03
N ARG A 69 -7.01 -11.03 -2.21
CA ARG A 69 -5.71 -10.82 -2.87
C ARG A 69 -5.59 -9.37 -3.34
N PHE A 70 -4.36 -8.85 -3.33
CA PHE A 70 -3.97 -7.60 -3.96
C PHE A 70 -2.94 -7.88 -5.06
N CYS A 71 -3.19 -7.43 -6.28
CA CYS A 71 -2.28 -7.52 -7.42
C CYS A 71 -1.38 -6.29 -7.42
N ILE A 72 -0.07 -6.48 -7.32
CA ILE A 72 0.92 -5.41 -7.28
C ILE A 72 0.96 -4.68 -8.63
N ASP A 73 1.08 -5.45 -9.71
CA ASP A 73 1.30 -4.89 -11.05
C ASP A 73 0.02 -4.20 -11.61
N CYS A 74 -1.17 -4.59 -11.14
CA CYS A 74 -2.44 -3.90 -11.47
C CYS A 74 -2.87 -2.84 -10.44
N GLY A 75 -2.22 -2.76 -9.28
CA GLY A 75 -2.65 -1.92 -8.15
C GLY A 75 -4.05 -2.24 -7.60
N ALA A 76 -4.60 -3.44 -7.83
CA ALA A 76 -6.02 -3.75 -7.63
C ALA A 76 -6.26 -4.95 -6.69
N SER A 77 -7.35 -4.95 -5.92
CA SER A 77 -7.78 -6.12 -5.17
C SER A 77 -8.71 -7.03 -5.98
N PHE A 78 -8.58 -8.35 -5.81
CA PHE A 78 -9.28 -9.34 -6.60
C PHE A 78 -9.69 -10.57 -5.78
N CYS A 79 -10.73 -11.28 -6.25
CA CYS A 79 -11.21 -12.52 -5.64
C CYS A 79 -10.63 -13.76 -6.35
N ASN A 80 -10.92 -14.93 -5.79
CA ASN A 80 -10.45 -16.21 -6.32
C ASN A 80 -10.81 -16.44 -7.80
N LYS A 81 -12.01 -16.04 -8.23
CA LYS A 81 -12.50 -16.21 -9.61
C LYS A 81 -11.81 -15.27 -10.62
N CYS A 82 -11.38 -14.08 -10.19
CA CYS A 82 -10.66 -13.12 -11.03
C CYS A 82 -9.17 -13.47 -11.25
N SER A 83 -8.69 -14.61 -10.73
CA SER A 83 -7.27 -14.95 -10.77
C SER A 83 -6.71 -15.16 -12.19
N SER A 84 -7.53 -15.56 -13.15
CA SER A 84 -7.17 -15.64 -14.58
C SER A 84 -6.76 -14.28 -15.17
N ASN A 85 -7.43 -13.19 -14.77
CA ASN A 85 -7.09 -11.82 -15.19
C ASN A 85 -5.81 -11.26 -14.54
N HIS A 86 -5.18 -12.02 -13.65
CA HIS A 86 -3.91 -11.68 -13.00
C HIS A 86 -2.87 -12.80 -13.15
N HIS A 87 -3.00 -13.64 -14.18
CA HIS A 87 -2.04 -14.71 -14.47
C HIS A 87 -0.64 -14.13 -14.73
N GLY A 88 0.38 -14.68 -14.07
CA GLY A 88 1.77 -14.19 -14.14
C GLY A 88 2.06 -12.92 -13.31
N HIS A 89 1.04 -12.26 -12.74
CA HIS A 89 1.24 -11.04 -11.95
C HIS A 89 1.65 -11.34 -10.50
N LYS A 90 2.45 -10.46 -9.91
CA LYS A 90 2.84 -10.49 -8.50
C LYS A 90 1.63 -10.11 -7.64
N SER A 91 1.29 -10.96 -6.67
CA SER A 91 0.15 -10.70 -5.79
C SER A 91 0.41 -11.09 -4.34
N ILE A 92 -0.23 -10.36 -3.43
CA ILE A 92 -0.13 -10.52 -1.98
C ILE A 92 -1.50 -10.99 -1.45
N LYS A 93 -1.51 -12.06 -0.64
CA LYS A 93 -2.75 -12.55 -0.01
C LYS A 93 -3.06 -11.80 1.28
N ILE A 94 -4.19 -11.10 1.28
CA ILE A 94 -4.72 -10.34 2.40
C ILE A 94 -5.57 -11.26 3.28
N ARG A 95 -5.21 -11.34 4.56
CA ARG A 95 -5.97 -12.09 5.58
C ARG A 95 -6.75 -11.08 6.42
N ARG A 96 -7.94 -11.46 6.89
CA ARG A 96 -8.77 -10.61 7.77
C ARG A 96 -8.98 -11.33 9.09
N TYR A 97 -8.48 -10.74 10.18
CA TYR A 97 -8.65 -11.25 11.53
C TYR A 97 -9.53 -10.29 12.33
N VAL A 98 -10.65 -10.80 12.83
CA VAL A 98 -11.71 -10.05 13.49
C VAL A 98 -12.19 -8.87 12.62
N TYR A 99 -11.61 -7.67 12.79
CA TYR A 99 -11.96 -6.45 12.06
C TYR A 99 -10.79 -5.81 11.29
N HIS A 100 -9.65 -6.48 11.15
CA HIS A 100 -8.45 -5.91 10.54
C HIS A 100 -7.90 -6.74 9.39
N ASP A 101 -7.54 -6.05 8.31
CA ASP A 101 -6.78 -6.60 7.19
C ASP A 101 -5.29 -6.64 7.53
N VAL A 102 -4.67 -7.80 7.30
CA VAL A 102 -3.27 -8.09 7.63
C VAL A 102 -2.60 -8.87 6.50
N ILE A 103 -1.27 -8.79 6.47
CA ILE A 103 -0.43 -9.52 5.51
C ILE A 103 0.51 -10.43 6.29
N ASN A 104 0.76 -11.64 5.77
CA ASN A 104 1.77 -12.54 6.32
C ASN A 104 3.17 -11.95 6.06
N ARG A 105 4.01 -11.81 7.09
CA ARG A 105 5.26 -11.03 7.02
C ARG A 105 6.20 -11.50 5.90
N PRO A 106 6.45 -12.82 5.70
CA PRO A 106 7.27 -13.30 4.59
C PRO A 106 6.67 -13.02 3.20
N ASP A 107 5.35 -12.85 3.08
CA ASP A 107 4.70 -12.49 1.81
C ASP A 107 4.84 -10.99 1.51
N ALA A 108 4.77 -10.14 2.54
CA ALA A 108 5.06 -8.70 2.39
C ALA A 108 6.55 -8.45 2.10
N GLN A 109 7.46 -9.16 2.77
CA GLN A 109 8.92 -9.00 2.64
C GLN A 109 9.47 -9.29 1.23
N LYS A 110 8.75 -10.03 0.38
CA LYS A 110 9.10 -10.26 -1.03
C LYS A 110 9.02 -8.99 -1.89
N HIS A 111 8.33 -7.95 -1.42
CA HIS A 111 7.95 -6.79 -2.22
C HIS A 111 8.15 -5.45 -1.50
N PHE A 112 8.11 -5.41 -0.17
CA PHE A 112 8.23 -4.19 0.63
C PHE A 112 9.07 -4.41 1.89
N ASP A 113 9.92 -3.44 2.23
CA ASP A 113 10.75 -3.50 3.44
C ASP A 113 9.88 -3.48 4.71
N CYS A 114 9.81 -4.62 5.39
CA CYS A 114 9.08 -4.80 6.64
C CYS A 114 9.94 -4.60 7.91
N SER A 115 11.11 -3.97 7.79
CA SER A 115 11.94 -3.55 8.94
C SER A 115 11.20 -2.54 9.83
N GLY A 116 11.41 -2.63 11.15
CA GLY A 116 10.82 -1.73 12.15
C GLY A 116 9.29 -1.82 12.34
N ILE A 117 8.57 -2.62 11.56
CA ILE A 117 7.13 -2.87 11.73
C ILE A 117 6.91 -4.02 12.71
N GLN A 118 6.05 -3.82 13.70
CA GLN A 118 5.65 -4.83 14.67
C GLN A 118 5.04 -6.05 13.98
N GLY A 119 5.71 -7.19 14.11
CA GLY A 119 5.15 -8.49 13.79
C GLY A 119 4.27 -8.99 14.93
N TYR A 120 3.08 -9.46 14.62
CA TYR A 120 2.17 -10.14 15.56
C TYR A 120 2.12 -11.62 15.22
N VAL A 121 2.05 -12.50 16.22
CA VAL A 121 1.89 -13.94 15.99
C VAL A 121 0.40 -14.28 15.96
N THR A 122 -0.06 -14.96 14.91
CA THR A 122 -1.45 -15.43 14.78
C THR A 122 -1.45 -16.75 14.02
N ASN A 123 -2.05 -17.79 14.60
CA ASN A 123 -2.05 -19.16 14.05
C ASN A 123 -0.64 -19.63 13.64
N ARG A 124 0.34 -19.44 14.53
CA ARG A 124 1.80 -19.71 14.34
C ARG A 124 2.50 -18.91 13.23
N ALA A 125 1.80 -18.10 12.43
CA ALA A 125 2.40 -17.20 11.44
C ALA A 125 2.70 -15.81 12.04
N LYS A 126 3.76 -15.13 11.54
CA LYS A 126 4.02 -13.71 11.83
C LYS A 126 3.29 -12.84 10.81
N VAL A 127 2.36 -11.99 11.26
CA VAL A 127 1.54 -11.09 10.43
C VAL A 127 1.81 -9.61 10.75
N LEU A 128 1.51 -8.73 9.78
CA LEU A 128 1.59 -7.27 9.88
C LEU A 128 0.21 -6.67 9.65
N PHE A 129 -0.24 -5.75 10.51
CA PHE A 129 -1.44 -4.96 10.25
C PHE A 129 -1.22 -3.99 9.08
N LEU A 130 -2.17 -3.95 8.15
CA LEU A 130 -2.10 -3.08 6.98
C LEU A 130 -2.35 -1.61 7.37
N LYS A 131 -3.46 -1.37 8.09
CA LYS A 131 -3.86 -0.06 8.64
C LYS A 131 -3.52 0.03 10.13
N GLN A 132 -3.49 1.26 10.66
CA GLN A 132 -3.47 1.45 12.11
C GLN A 132 -4.76 0.89 12.75
N ARG A 133 -4.61 0.14 13.84
CA ARG A 133 -5.73 -0.17 14.74
C ARG A 133 -6.05 1.06 15.57
N ARG A 134 -7.31 1.40 15.82
CA ARG A 134 -7.69 2.42 16.80
C ARG A 134 -7.46 1.91 18.23
N ASP A 135 -7.36 2.81 19.22
CA ASP A 135 -7.06 2.46 20.62
C ASP A 135 -8.30 2.08 21.45
N ASP A 136 -9.48 2.13 20.82
CA ASP A 136 -10.77 1.60 21.31
C ASP A 136 -10.76 0.08 21.64
N GLN A 137 -9.67 -0.63 21.32
CA GLN A 137 -9.45 -2.04 21.68
C GLN A 137 -8.31 -2.27 22.69
N GLN A 138 -7.75 -1.22 23.31
CA GLN A 138 -6.97 -1.38 24.53
C GLN A 138 -7.81 -0.91 25.73
N PRO A 139 -8.16 -1.79 26.69
CA PRO A 139 -8.70 -1.31 27.96
C PRO A 139 -7.65 -0.40 28.61
N VAL A 140 -8.11 0.72 29.20
CA VAL A 140 -7.25 1.69 29.89
C VAL A 140 -6.75 1.09 31.21
N LYS A 141 -5.85 0.12 31.11
CA LYS A 141 -4.98 -0.28 32.20
C LYS A 141 -3.91 0.80 32.31
N GLU A 142 -3.75 1.31 33.53
CA GLU A 142 -2.82 2.37 33.86
C GLU A 142 -1.43 2.03 33.32
N GLN A 143 -0.78 3.03 32.73
CA GLN A 143 0.52 2.85 32.10
C GLN A 143 1.59 2.68 33.19
N HIS A 144 1.73 1.45 33.69
CA HIS A 144 2.95 1.01 34.36
C HIS A 144 4.12 1.33 33.43
N GLN A 145 4.89 2.36 33.79
CA GLN A 145 5.95 2.93 32.95
C GLN A 145 7.16 1.99 32.91
N ASN A 146 7.01 0.87 32.22
CA ASN A 146 8.10 -0.04 31.94
C ASN A 146 9.09 0.73 31.04
N THR A 147 10.26 1.00 31.60
CA THR A 147 11.26 2.00 31.16
C THR A 147 11.94 1.68 29.82
N ARG A 148 11.45 0.67 29.10
CA ARG A 148 11.97 0.16 27.82
C ARG A 148 10.89 0.00 26.75
N SER A 149 9.66 0.45 26.97
CA SER A 149 8.60 0.37 25.95
C SER A 149 8.78 1.43 24.85
N HIS A 150 8.87 1.00 23.59
CA HIS A 150 9.06 1.89 22.45
C HIS A 150 7.70 2.32 21.87
N ASN A 151 7.48 3.62 21.69
CA ASN A 151 6.21 4.12 21.14
C ASN A 151 6.27 4.19 19.60
N CYS A 152 5.16 3.82 18.96
CA CYS A 152 4.97 3.95 17.51
C CYS A 152 5.18 5.40 17.07
N ILE A 153 6.12 5.66 16.14
CA ILE A 153 6.55 7.03 15.78
C ILE A 153 5.35 7.91 15.36
N ILE A 154 4.38 7.33 14.64
CA ILE A 154 3.16 8.03 14.18
C ILE A 154 2.07 8.02 15.25
N CYS A 155 1.44 6.86 15.51
CA CYS A 155 0.22 6.81 16.34
C CYS A 155 0.49 6.73 17.86
N LYS A 156 1.75 6.89 18.31
CA LYS A 156 2.24 6.90 19.71
C LYS A 156 1.93 5.68 20.60
N ARG A 157 1.12 4.71 20.13
CA ARG A 157 0.88 3.41 20.78
C ARG A 157 2.18 2.73 21.21
N SER A 158 2.20 2.23 22.45
CA SER A 158 3.29 1.42 23.01
C SER A 158 3.47 0.09 22.25
N LEU A 159 4.73 -0.24 21.94
CA LEU A 159 5.19 -1.45 21.25
C LEU A 159 6.35 -2.08 22.04
N PRO A 160 6.48 -3.42 22.08
CA PRO A 160 7.58 -4.08 22.78
C PRO A 160 8.97 -3.73 22.22
N ASP A 161 9.14 -3.84 20.90
CA ASP A 161 10.43 -3.67 20.21
C ASP A 161 10.18 -3.40 18.70
N SER A 162 9.59 -2.25 18.39
CA SER A 162 9.31 -1.82 17.01
C SER A 162 9.01 -0.33 16.91
N ARG A 163 9.30 0.27 15.75
CA ARG A 163 9.09 1.69 15.45
C ARG A 163 7.69 2.00 14.91
N TYR A 164 7.02 1.03 14.30
CA TYR A 164 5.73 1.20 13.64
C TYR A 164 4.76 0.05 13.98
N CYS A 165 3.50 0.36 14.29
CA CYS A 165 2.49 -0.64 14.65
C CYS A 165 1.80 -1.32 13.44
N SER A 166 1.98 -0.75 12.24
CA SER A 166 1.32 -1.15 10.99
C SER A 166 2.13 -0.69 9.77
N ILE A 167 1.80 -1.23 8.60
CA ILE A 167 2.40 -0.80 7.32
C ILE A 167 2.07 0.68 7.05
N GLN A 168 0.81 1.09 7.27
CA GLN A 168 0.39 2.49 7.20
C GLN A 168 1.25 3.41 8.05
N CYS A 169 1.54 3.06 9.31
CA CYS A 169 2.38 3.91 10.17
C CYS A 169 3.84 4.02 9.70
N LYS A 170 4.41 2.98 9.05
CA LYS A 170 5.74 3.11 8.42
C LYS A 170 5.68 4.03 7.21
N VAL A 171 4.68 3.84 6.35
CA VAL A 171 4.47 4.63 5.13
C VAL A 171 4.25 6.11 5.44
N SER A 172 3.37 6.44 6.39
CA SER A 172 3.17 7.84 6.83
C SER A 172 4.44 8.47 7.40
N ALA A 173 5.30 7.70 8.09
CA ALA A 173 6.58 8.22 8.57
C ALA A 173 7.55 8.53 7.44
N MET A 174 7.60 7.70 6.38
CA MET A 174 8.46 7.93 5.21
C MET A 174 8.09 9.23 4.47
N TYR A 175 6.80 9.56 4.37
CA TYR A 175 6.36 10.86 3.87
C TYR A 175 6.75 12.01 4.80
N ASN A 176 6.51 11.87 6.12
CA ASN A 176 6.81 12.94 7.07
C ASN A 176 8.32 13.25 7.14
N THR A 177 9.19 12.24 7.02
CA THR A 177 10.65 12.44 6.97
C THR A 177 11.12 13.18 5.72
N GLY A 178 10.35 13.14 4.61
CA GLY A 178 10.65 13.95 3.42
C GLY A 178 10.51 15.46 3.65
N ASN A 179 9.73 15.86 4.66
CA ASN A 179 9.45 17.25 5.00
C ASN A 179 10.16 17.72 6.29
N MET A 180 11.09 16.94 6.85
CA MET A 180 11.73 17.21 8.15
C MET A 180 13.25 17.38 8.12
N GLU A 181 13.89 17.50 6.94
CA GLU A 181 15.31 17.90 6.88
C GLU A 181 15.50 19.41 7.19
N GLU A 182 14.42 20.20 7.24
CA GLU A 182 14.41 21.61 7.69
C GLU A 182 13.37 21.89 8.81
N ALA A 183 13.37 21.10 9.89
CA ALA A 183 12.68 21.48 11.12
C ALA A 183 13.27 20.83 12.38
N GLY A 184 14.14 21.57 13.09
CA GLY A 184 14.24 21.42 14.54
C GLY A 184 13.11 22.18 15.24
N VAL A 185 12.98 21.96 16.56
CA VAL A 185 12.11 22.70 17.50
C VAL A 185 10.61 22.29 17.55
N ASP A 186 10.22 21.87 18.76
CA ASP A 186 8.93 21.85 19.46
C ASP A 186 7.67 21.16 18.90
N ASN A 187 7.28 20.09 19.62
CA ASN A 187 6.06 19.32 19.43
C ASN A 187 4.89 19.92 20.22
N ASN A 188 4.06 20.77 19.60
CA ASN A 188 2.68 20.99 20.09
C ASN A 188 1.66 21.43 19.00
N VAL A 189 2.09 22.00 17.87
CA VAL A 189 1.18 22.62 16.88
C VAL A 189 0.79 21.68 15.72
N SER A 190 0.55 20.39 15.98
CA SER A 190 0.14 19.42 14.94
C SER A 190 -1.30 18.92 15.03
N ARG A 191 -1.98 19.06 16.19
CA ARG A 191 -3.30 18.44 16.39
C ARG A 191 -4.44 19.04 15.56
N LYS A 192 -4.33 20.30 15.10
CA LYS A 192 -5.40 20.98 14.33
C LYS A 192 -5.31 20.82 12.81
N LYS A 193 -4.11 20.58 12.24
CA LYS A 193 -3.88 20.71 10.79
C LYS A 193 -4.29 19.48 9.96
N GLY A 194 -4.52 18.32 10.61
CA GLY A 194 -4.92 17.08 9.92
C GLY A 194 -6.39 17.06 9.51
N GLU A 195 -7.29 17.47 10.41
CA GLU A 195 -8.74 17.40 10.22
C GLU A 195 -9.22 18.37 9.10
N GLU A 196 -8.56 19.52 8.96
CA GLU A 196 -8.83 20.51 7.92
C GLU A 196 -8.42 20.01 6.52
N LEU A 197 -7.28 19.33 6.39
CA LEU A 197 -6.84 18.72 5.14
C LEU A 197 -7.74 17.56 4.69
N GLU A 198 -8.15 16.69 5.62
CA GLU A 198 -9.05 15.57 5.31
C GLU A 198 -10.44 16.07 4.89
N LYS A 199 -10.94 17.16 5.50
CA LYS A 199 -12.19 17.81 5.10
C LYS A 199 -12.10 18.50 3.74
N ASN A 200 -11.06 19.30 3.48
CA ASN A 200 -10.89 20.03 2.23
C ASN A 200 -10.75 19.10 1.01
N LEU A 201 -10.16 17.92 1.18
CA LEU A 201 -10.13 16.87 0.14
C LEU A 201 -11.53 16.30 -0.15
N TYR A 202 -12.39 16.18 0.86
CA TYR A 202 -13.76 15.69 0.69
C TYR A 202 -14.64 16.72 -0.02
N ASP A 203 -14.59 17.98 0.42
CA ASP A 203 -15.37 19.08 -0.17
C ASP A 203 -14.97 19.35 -1.64
N ALA A 204 -13.69 19.17 -1.99
CA ALA A 204 -13.22 19.28 -3.38
C ALA A 204 -13.72 18.16 -4.31
N MET A 205 -14.02 16.97 -3.78
CA MET A 205 -14.51 15.84 -4.58
C MET A 205 -16.02 15.93 -4.89
N GLU A 206 -16.82 16.53 -4.00
CA GLU A 206 -18.25 16.76 -4.22
C GLU A 206 -18.50 17.75 -5.38
N ALA A 207 -17.57 18.69 -5.60
CA ALA A 207 -17.68 19.77 -6.58
C ALA A 207 -17.59 19.35 -8.07
N GLN A 208 -17.30 18.09 -8.38
CA GLN A 208 -17.15 17.59 -9.76
C GLN A 208 -18.12 16.45 -10.13
N ALA A 209 -19.18 16.24 -9.34
CA ALA A 209 -20.19 15.22 -9.63
C ALA A 209 -21.05 15.56 -10.86
N PRO A 210 -21.19 14.67 -11.86
CA PRO A 210 -22.08 14.89 -13.00
C PRO A 210 -23.56 14.89 -12.61
N THR A 211 -24.41 15.45 -13.48
CA THR A 211 -25.80 15.81 -13.14
C THR A 211 -26.73 14.61 -12.88
N LYS A 212 -27.72 14.85 -12.01
CA LYS A 212 -28.58 13.83 -11.40
C LYS A 212 -29.55 13.19 -12.41
N LEU A 213 -29.50 11.87 -12.55
CA LEU A 213 -30.64 11.08 -13.05
C LEU A 213 -31.53 10.64 -11.87
N MET A 214 -32.85 10.80 -11.99
CA MET A 214 -33.77 10.69 -10.85
C MET A 214 -34.13 9.24 -10.49
N ALA A 215 -33.63 8.75 -9.34
CA ALA A 215 -34.07 7.48 -8.75
C ALA A 215 -35.24 7.70 -7.76
N SER A 216 -36.37 7.04 -8.03
CA SER A 216 -37.62 7.28 -7.29
C SER A 216 -37.60 6.80 -5.82
N LYS A 217 -38.04 7.65 -4.89
CA LYS A 217 -38.16 7.35 -3.45
C LYS A 217 -39.33 6.40 -3.16
N ARG A 218 -39.12 5.09 -3.28
CA ARG A 218 -40.01 4.09 -2.65
C ARG A 218 -39.99 4.28 -1.12
N LYS A 219 -41.09 4.79 -0.56
CA LYS A 219 -41.27 4.93 0.90
C LYS A 219 -41.18 3.55 1.57
N ARG A 220 -40.19 3.33 2.45
CA ARG A 220 -40.20 2.16 3.35
C ARG A 220 -41.30 2.37 4.39
N LEU A 221 -42.35 1.55 4.33
CA LEU A 221 -43.39 1.54 5.35
C LEU A 221 -42.79 1.10 6.70
N ARG A 222 -43.22 1.72 7.80
CA ARG A 222 -42.72 1.37 9.14
C ARG A 222 -43.26 -0.01 9.54
N LYS A 223 -42.42 -0.82 10.19
CA LYS A 223 -42.83 -2.11 10.76
C LYS A 223 -43.89 -1.85 11.84
N GLY A 224 -45.04 -2.54 11.75
CA GLY A 224 -46.16 -2.37 12.68
C GLY A 224 -45.82 -2.79 14.11
N PHE A 225 -46.64 -2.36 15.07
CA PHE A 225 -46.52 -2.76 16.47
C PHE A 225 -46.73 -4.29 16.62
N PRO A 226 -45.88 -4.98 17.39
CA PRO A 226 -46.02 -6.43 17.59
C PRO A 226 -47.17 -6.73 18.55
N HIS A 227 -48.20 -7.43 18.07
CA HIS A 227 -49.18 -8.07 18.96
C HIS A 227 -48.55 -9.28 19.67
N LYS A 228 -48.94 -9.51 20.92
CA LYS A 228 -48.69 -10.79 21.60
C LYS A 228 -49.58 -11.88 20.99
N ALA A 229 -49.09 -13.11 20.97
CA ALA A 229 -49.90 -14.28 20.65
C ALA A 229 -50.94 -14.55 21.76
N PRO A 230 -52.10 -15.15 21.44
CA PRO A 230 -53.03 -15.68 22.43
C PRO A 230 -52.37 -16.79 23.28
N LEU A 231 -52.86 -16.97 24.50
CA LEU A 231 -52.54 -18.13 25.32
C LEU A 231 -53.61 -19.21 25.12
N PHE A 232 -53.17 -20.42 24.79
CA PHE A 232 -53.88 -21.70 24.88
C PHE A 232 -52.87 -22.72 25.43
#